data_AF-A0A2J1DXM7-F1
#
_entry.id   AF-A0A2J1DXM7-F1
#
_cell.length_a   1.000
_cell.length_b   1.000
_cell.length_c   1.000
_cell.angle_alpha   90.00
_cell.angle_beta   90.00
_cell.angle_gamma   90.00
#
_symmetry.space_group_name_H-M   'P 1'
#
loop_
_entity.id
_entity.type
_entity.pdbx_description
1 polymer ?
#
loop_
_entity_poly.entity_id
_entity_poly.type
_entity_poly.pdbx_seq_one_letter_code
_entity_poly.pdbx_strand_id
1 'polypeptide(L)'
;MQNIFKRHQKIADFTRKGVKELGLTLLAEEKYASNTVTAIVATEGLDVKKLLKIMREEYNTVLAGGQGPLEGKIFRIGHLGWVTENDIKVTLDNLKLALPKAGFRS
;
A
#
# COMPACT_ATOMS: atom_id res chain seq x y z
N MET A 1 14.32 -19.29 11.02
CA MET A 1 12.97 -19.19 10.40
C MET A 1 12.00 -18.29 11.17
N GLN A 2 11.76 -18.52 12.47
CA GLN A 2 10.74 -17.77 13.26
C GLN A 2 10.93 -16.24 13.25
N ASN A 3 12.18 -15.76 13.33
CA ASN A 3 12.49 -14.33 13.27
C ASN A 3 12.08 -13.68 11.93
N ILE A 4 12.10 -14.45 10.84
CA ILE A 4 11.69 -13.97 9.51
C ILE A 4 10.17 -13.77 9.51
N PHE A 5 9.40 -14.74 9.98
CA PHE A 5 7.94 -14.61 10.07
C PHE A 5 7.51 -13.45 10.97
N LYS A 6 8.15 -13.31 12.16
CA LYS A 6 7.89 -12.19 13.07
C LYS A 6 8.18 -10.84 12.42
N ARG A 7 9.28 -10.72 11.66
CA ARG A 7 9.61 -9.50 10.90
C ARG A 7 8.56 -9.16 9.86
N HIS A 8 8.12 -10.13 9.06
CA HIS A 8 7.10 -9.91 8.04
C HIS A 8 5.77 -9.49 8.66
N GLN A 9 5.36 -10.13 9.76
CA GLN A 9 4.16 -9.74 10.50
C GLN A 9 4.26 -8.30 11.00
N LYS A 10 5.37 -7.93 11.66
CA LYS A 10 5.58 -6.56 12.16
C LYS A 10 5.50 -5.52 11.05
N ILE A 11 6.14 -5.77 9.91
CA ILE A 11 6.11 -4.86 8.76
C ILE A 11 4.70 -4.78 8.18
N ALA A 12 4.00 -5.90 8.04
CA ALA A 12 2.64 -5.92 7.53
C ALA A 12 1.65 -5.17 8.43
N ASP A 13 1.78 -5.32 9.75
CA ASP A 13 1.01 -4.56 10.75
C ASP A 13 1.29 -3.06 10.64
N PHE A 14 2.56 -2.69 10.51
CA PHE A 14 2.98 -1.30 10.32
C PHE A 14 2.41 -0.71 9.02
N THR A 15 2.48 -1.45 7.89
CA THR A 15 1.87 -1.04 6.62
C THR A 15 0.37 -0.85 6.76
N ARG A 16 -0.36 -1.83 7.32
CA ARG A 16 -1.82 -1.76 7.48
C ARG A 16 -2.24 -0.59 8.36
N LYS A 17 -1.54 -0.36 9.47
CA LYS A 17 -1.79 0.77 10.36
C LYS A 17 -1.61 2.11 9.60
N GLY A 18 -0.48 2.29 8.93
CA GLY A 18 -0.20 3.53 8.20
C GLY A 18 -1.19 3.79 7.05
N VAL A 19 -1.60 2.75 6.31
CA VAL A 19 -2.64 2.87 5.28
C VAL A 19 -3.95 3.39 5.88
N LYS A 20 -4.40 2.83 7.01
CA LYS A 20 -5.62 3.28 7.69
C LYS A 20 -5.51 4.72 8.20
N GLU A 21 -4.33 5.12 8.70
CA GLU A 21 -4.07 6.50 9.15
C GLU A 21 -4.11 7.52 8.00
N LEU A 22 -3.89 7.08 6.75
CA LEU A 22 -4.08 7.91 5.55
C LEU A 22 -5.55 7.95 5.08
N GLY A 23 -6.49 7.37 5.82
CA GLY A 23 -7.91 7.32 5.45
C GLY A 23 -8.26 6.26 4.40
N LEU A 24 -7.32 5.37 4.06
CA LEU A 24 -7.52 4.34 3.05
C LEU A 24 -8.12 3.06 3.64
N THR A 25 -8.85 2.31 2.80
CA THR A 25 -9.53 1.07 3.20
C THR A 25 -8.78 -0.17 2.71
N LEU A 26 -8.57 -1.14 3.60
CA LEU A 26 -7.97 -2.43 3.23
C LEU A 26 -8.98 -3.29 2.45
N LEU A 27 -8.50 -4.05 1.45
CA LEU A 27 -9.34 -4.98 0.71
C LEU A 27 -9.77 -6.19 1.57
N ALA A 28 -8.83 -6.74 2.34
CA ALA A 28 -9.07 -7.93 3.16
C ALA A 28 -9.42 -7.53 4.60
N GLU A 29 -10.31 -8.29 5.22
CA GLU A 29 -10.48 -8.26 6.68
C GLU A 29 -9.15 -8.61 7.37
N GLU A 30 -8.81 -7.92 8.45
CA GLU A 30 -7.49 -8.05 9.09
C GLU A 30 -7.18 -9.48 9.55
N LYS A 31 -8.19 -10.24 10.01
CA LYS A 31 -8.04 -11.63 10.43
C LYS A 31 -7.59 -12.58 9.30
N TYR A 32 -7.75 -12.17 8.03
CA TYR A 32 -7.34 -12.91 6.84
C TYR A 32 -6.23 -12.19 6.04
N ALA A 33 -5.70 -11.08 6.57
CA ALA A 33 -4.74 -10.27 5.83
C ALA A 33 -3.39 -10.96 5.67
N SER A 34 -2.78 -10.78 4.51
CA SER A 34 -1.45 -11.32 4.23
C SER A 34 -0.35 -10.55 4.97
N ASN A 35 0.69 -11.26 5.40
CA ASN A 35 1.93 -10.68 5.94
C ASN A 35 3.00 -10.40 4.87
N THR A 36 2.65 -10.51 3.58
CA THR A 36 3.60 -10.34 2.47
C THR A 36 3.19 -9.26 1.47
N VAL A 37 1.91 -8.91 1.45
CA VAL A 37 1.35 -7.85 0.61
C VAL A 37 0.11 -7.26 1.27
N THR A 38 -0.03 -5.94 1.23
CA THR A 38 -1.25 -5.23 1.64
C THR A 38 -1.97 -4.73 0.39
N ALA A 39 -3.22 -5.13 0.20
CA ALA A 39 -4.09 -4.64 -0.87
C ALA A 39 -5.05 -3.57 -0.33
N ILE A 40 -5.18 -2.47 -1.06
CA ILE A 40 -5.90 -1.26 -0.66
C ILE A 40 -6.96 -0.94 -1.72
N VAL A 41 -8.19 -0.68 -1.28
CA VAL A 41 -9.32 -0.32 -2.15
C VAL A 41 -9.20 1.14 -2.58
N ALA A 42 -9.37 1.38 -3.88
CA ALA A 42 -9.53 2.72 -4.41
C ALA A 42 -10.93 3.25 -4.06
N THR A 43 -10.96 4.20 -3.14
CA THR A 43 -12.17 4.87 -2.64
C THR A 43 -12.03 6.37 -2.84
N GLU A 44 -13.09 7.13 -2.59
CA GLU A 44 -13.06 8.61 -2.60
C GLU A 44 -12.47 9.24 -3.88
N GLY A 45 -12.81 8.67 -5.04
CA GLY A 45 -12.37 9.19 -6.34
C GLY A 45 -10.90 8.94 -6.70
N LEU A 46 -10.19 8.10 -5.95
CA LEU A 46 -8.79 7.76 -6.22
C LEU A 46 -8.61 7.08 -7.59
N ASP A 47 -7.86 7.72 -8.49
CA ASP A 47 -7.40 7.10 -9.74
C ASP A 47 -6.13 6.28 -9.49
N VAL A 48 -6.28 4.96 -9.48
CA VAL A 48 -5.16 4.02 -9.27
C VAL A 48 -4.10 4.16 -10.36
N LYS A 49 -4.48 4.28 -11.64
CA LYS A 49 -3.49 4.33 -12.73
C LYS A 49 -2.64 5.60 -12.61
N LYS A 50 -3.28 6.72 -12.24
CA LYS A 50 -2.59 7.98 -11.96
C LYS A 50 -1.71 7.89 -10.71
N LEU A 51 -2.19 7.29 -9.63
CA LEU A 51 -1.41 7.08 -8.40
C LEU A 51 -0.13 6.28 -8.69
N LEU A 52 -0.24 5.15 -9.38
CA LEU A 52 0.91 4.30 -9.71
C LEU A 52 1.94 5.06 -10.57
N LYS A 53 1.47 5.89 -11.50
CA LYS A 53 2.32 6.75 -12.32
C LYS A 53 3.08 7.77 -11.47
N ILE A 54 2.38 8.50 -10.60
CA ILE A 54 2.96 9.51 -9.69
C ILE A 54 3.99 8.88 -8.76
N MET A 55 3.64 7.77 -8.09
CA MET A 55 4.55 7.08 -7.17
C MET A 55 5.85 6.67 -7.86
N ARG A 56 5.77 6.14 -9.09
CA ARG A 56 6.94 5.74 -9.86
C ARG A 56 7.77 6.93 -10.34
N GLU A 57 7.12 7.92 -10.96
CA GLU A 57 7.81 8.98 -11.69
C GLU A 57 8.30 10.13 -10.81
N GLU A 58 7.55 10.48 -9.75
CA GLU A 58 7.89 11.60 -8.87
C GLU A 58 8.62 11.15 -7.60
N TYR A 59 8.35 9.93 -7.14
CA TYR A 59 8.82 9.44 -5.83
C TYR A 59 9.70 8.19 -5.90
N ASN A 60 10.03 7.74 -7.12
CA ASN A 60 10.84 6.55 -7.38
C ASN A 60 10.38 5.31 -6.58
N THR A 61 9.08 5.19 -6.33
CA THR A 61 8.45 4.15 -5.52
C THR A 61 7.49 3.36 -6.40
N VAL A 62 7.77 2.08 -6.61
CA VAL A 62 6.93 1.24 -7.47
C VAL A 62 5.90 0.49 -6.63
N LEU A 63 4.62 0.72 -6.94
CA LEU A 63 3.50 -0.05 -6.41
C LEU A 63 2.88 -0.89 -7.52
N ALA A 64 2.11 -1.92 -7.14
CA ALA A 64 1.39 -2.75 -8.09
C ALA A 64 -0.10 -2.41 -8.12
N GLY A 65 -0.73 -2.46 -9.29
CA GLY A 65 -2.18 -2.38 -9.43
C GLY A 65 -2.89 -3.69 -9.08
N GLY A 66 -4.22 -3.63 -9.04
CA GLY A 66 -5.09 -4.80 -9.14
C GLY A 66 -4.98 -5.50 -10.50
N GLN A 67 -5.36 -6.76 -10.54
CA GLN A 67 -5.31 -7.60 -11.74
C GLN A 67 -6.71 -8.14 -12.05
N GLY A 68 -6.98 -8.38 -13.34
CA GLY A 68 -8.26 -8.94 -13.79
C GLY A 68 -9.46 -8.13 -13.28
N PRO A 69 -10.44 -8.76 -12.59
CA PRO A 69 -11.63 -8.06 -12.08
C PRO A 69 -11.35 -6.90 -11.10
N LEU A 70 -10.14 -6.85 -10.55
CA LEU A 70 -9.69 -5.83 -9.59
C LEU A 70 -8.85 -4.72 -10.25
N GLU A 71 -8.62 -4.77 -11.56
CA GLU A 71 -7.89 -3.70 -12.26
C GLU A 71 -8.57 -2.34 -12.03
N GLY A 72 -7.77 -1.34 -11.67
CA GLY A 72 -8.25 0.02 -11.37
C GLY A 72 -9.01 0.19 -10.06
N LYS A 73 -9.40 -0.91 -9.38
CA LYS A 73 -10.17 -0.89 -8.13
C LYS A 73 -9.32 -0.98 -6.88
N ILE A 74 -8.09 -1.48 -7.01
CA ILE A 74 -7.14 -1.60 -5.91
C ILE A 74 -5.73 -1.25 -6.35
N PHE A 75 -4.87 -0.99 -5.37
CA PHE A 75 -3.42 -1.10 -5.51
C PHE A 75 -2.82 -1.93 -4.37
N ARG A 76 -1.56 -2.30 -4.49
CA ARG A 76 -0.87 -3.23 -3.57
C ARG A 76 0.51 -2.71 -3.18
N ILE A 77 0.80 -2.79 -1.89
CA ILE A 77 2.12 -2.56 -1.30
C ILE A 77 2.72 -3.92 -0.95
N GLY A 78 3.79 -4.31 -1.65
CA GLY A 78 4.52 -5.54 -1.37
C GLY A 78 5.54 -5.33 -0.24
N HIS A 79 5.61 -6.28 0.70
CA HIS A 79 6.53 -6.23 1.84
C HIS A 79 7.14 -7.60 2.19
N LEU A 80 7.33 -8.42 1.16
CA LEU A 80 8.01 -9.71 1.23
C LEU A 80 9.51 -9.59 0.98
N GLY A 81 10.31 -10.36 1.71
CA GLY A 81 11.75 -10.48 1.47
C GLY A 81 12.54 -9.49 2.30
N TRP A 82 13.48 -8.77 1.67
CA TRP A 82 14.30 -7.76 2.34
C TRP A 82 13.63 -6.39 2.27
N VAL A 83 12.69 -6.19 3.17
CA VAL A 83 11.97 -4.92 3.38
C VAL A 83 12.14 -4.55 4.84
N THR A 84 12.35 -3.27 5.10
CA THR A 84 12.48 -2.67 6.42
C THR A 84 11.27 -1.79 6.74
N GLU A 85 11.07 -1.46 8.02
CA GLU A 85 10.05 -0.48 8.42
C GLU A 85 10.29 0.90 7.80
N ASN A 86 11.55 1.28 7.56
CA ASN A 86 11.89 2.54 6.92
C ASN A 86 11.44 2.60 5.45
N ASP A 87 11.56 1.49 4.71
CA ASP A 87 11.08 1.41 3.32
C ASP A 87 9.56 1.63 3.26
N ILE A 88 8.82 1.04 4.21
CA ILE A 88 7.38 1.26 4.34
C ILE A 88 7.07 2.69 4.78
N LYS A 89 7.82 3.26 5.71
CA LYS A 89 7.64 4.65 6.13
C LYS A 89 7.78 5.61 4.95
N VAL A 90 8.84 5.47 4.16
CA VAL A 90 9.05 6.28 2.94
C VAL A 90 7.91 6.08 1.95
N THR A 91 7.44 4.84 1.77
CA THR A 91 6.29 4.54 0.91
C THR A 91 5.01 5.25 1.37
N LEU A 92 4.73 5.24 2.68
CA LEU A 92 3.57 5.91 3.28
C LEU A 92 3.67 7.44 3.19
N ASP A 93 4.86 7.99 3.43
CA ASP A 93 5.12 9.44 3.30
C ASP A 93 4.90 9.88 1.84
N ASN A 94 5.40 9.13 0.87
CA ASN A 94 5.18 9.38 -0.55
C ASN A 94 3.71 9.24 -0.94
N LEU A 95 3.01 8.22 -0.43
CA LEU A 95 1.56 8.06 -0.64
C LEU A 95 0.79 9.28 -0.14
N LYS A 96 1.10 9.79 1.06
CA LYS A 96 0.45 10.98 1.62
C LYS A 96 0.52 12.19 0.68
N LEU A 97 1.64 12.36 -0.03
CA LEU A 97 1.82 13.45 -0.99
C LEU A 97 1.17 13.16 -2.36
N ALA A 98 1.14 11.89 -2.77
CA ALA A 98 0.60 11.46 -4.06
C ALA A 98 -0.92 11.37 -4.10
N LEU A 99 -1.56 11.02 -2.98
CA LEU A 99 -3.01 10.78 -2.89
C LEU A 99 -3.85 11.98 -3.39
N PRO A 100 -3.63 13.23 -2.95
CA PRO A 100 -4.40 14.37 -3.45
C PRO A 100 -4.19 14.62 -4.95
N LYS A 101 -2.96 14.42 -5.45
CA LYS A 101 -2.62 14.54 -6.88
C LYS A 101 -3.34 13.47 -7.71
N ALA A 102 -3.55 12.28 -7.13
CA ALA A 102 -4.28 11.17 -7.73
C ALA A 102 -5.82 11.27 -7.57
N GLY A 103 -6.33 12.36 -6.98
CA GLY A 103 -7.76 12.64 -6.88
C GLY A 103 -8.43 12.11 -5.62
N PHE A 104 -7.69 11.53 -4.68
CA PHE A 104 -8.23 11.12 -3.38
C PHE A 104 -8.61 12.34 -2.54
N ARG A 105 -9.83 12.33 -2.00
CA ARG A 105 -10.38 13.41 -1.18
C ARG A 105 -10.76 12.81 0.18
N SER A 106 -9.89 12.96 1.16
CA SER A 106 -10.14 12.56 2.56
C SER A 106 -10.99 13.58 3.30
#